data_AF-A0A970Z0Z2-F1
#
_entry.id   AF-A0A970Z0Z2-F1
#
_cell.length_a   1.000
_cell.length_b   1.000
_cell.length_c   1.000
_cell.angle_alpha   90.00
_cell.angle_beta   90.00
_cell.angle_gamma   90.00
#
_symmetry.space_group_name_H-M   'P 1'
#
loop_
_entity.id
_entity.type
_entity.pdbx_description
1 polymer ?
#
loop_
_entity_poly.entity_id
_entity_poly.type
_entity_poly.pdbx_seq_one_letter_code
_entity_poly.pdbx_strand_id
1 'polypeptide(L)' 'MVPDRVTSRRVTRLLRDHAAARRPGTDPVLESIATAVLVEEVFDITLTDDEIDPVLLDDPAAVTALVRRHGGTP' A
#
# COMPACT_ATOMS: atom_id res chain seq x y z
N MET A 1 13.34 -15.32 -12.81
CA MET A 1 12.42 -14.22 -12.47
C MET A 1 12.33 -14.15 -10.95
N VAL A 2 13.08 -13.25 -10.30
CA VAL A 2 13.06 -13.00 -8.84
C VAL A 2 12.54 -11.58 -8.49
N PRO A 3 11.48 -11.04 -9.13
CA PRO A 3 10.99 -9.70 -8.81
C PRO A 3 10.21 -9.64 -7.49
N ASP A 4 9.63 -10.75 -7.04
CA ASP A 4 8.62 -10.79 -5.96
C ASP A 4 9.14 -10.31 -4.58
N ARG A 5 10.42 -10.56 -4.28
CA ARG A 5 11.04 -10.17 -3.01
C ARG A 5 11.45 -8.70 -2.94
N VAL A 6 11.58 -8.01 -4.07
CA VAL A 6 11.95 -6.59 -4.10
C VAL A 6 10.71 -5.75 -3.81
N THR A 7 9.65 -5.96 -4.58
CA THR A 7 8.36 -5.29 -4.37
C THR A 7 7.84 -5.52 -2.96
N SER A 8 7.83 -6.77 -2.47
CA SER A 8 7.38 -7.09 -1.11
C SER A 8 8.16 -6.32 -0.03
N ARG A 9 9.50 -6.26 -0.12
CA ARG A 9 10.31 -5.49 0.85
C ARG A 9 10.04 -4.00 0.79
N ARG A 10 9.81 -3.45 -0.40
CA ARG A 10 9.52 -2.04 -0.59
C ARG A 10 8.13 -1.67 -0.04
N VAL A 11 7.12 -2.51 -0.28
CA VAL A 11 5.78 -2.40 0.32
C VAL A 11 5.86 -2.46 1.85
N THR A 12 6.52 -3.48 2.41
CA THR A 12 6.68 -3.59 3.87
C THR A 12 7.34 -2.35 4.47
N ARG A 13 8.38 -1.83 3.82
CA ARG A 13 9.05 -0.60 4.26
C ARG A 13 8.11 0.59 4.19
N LEU A 14 7.40 0.78 3.08
CA LEU A 14 6.47 1.89 2.88
C LEU A 14 5.39 1.91 3.97
N LEU A 15 4.72 0.78 4.21
CA LEU A 15 3.65 0.70 5.21
C LEU A 15 4.16 0.92 6.63
N ARG A 16 5.34 0.39 6.96
CA ARG A 16 5.97 0.65 8.27
C ARG A 16 6.33 2.12 8.46
N ASP A 17 6.96 2.73 7.46
CA ASP A 17 7.39 4.13 7.51
C ASP A 17 6.16 5.06 7.56
N HIS A 18 5.07 4.73 6.83
CA HIS A 18 3.79 5.41 6.92
C HIS A 18 3.15 5.25 8.31
N ALA A 19 3.09 4.03 8.85
CA ALA A 19 2.57 3.77 10.20
C ALA A 19 3.30 4.53 11.30
N ALA A 20 4.63 4.71 11.18
CA ALA A 20 5.40 5.50 12.12
C ALA A 20 5.13 7.02 12.02
N ALA A 21 4.64 7.50 10.87
CA ALA A 21 4.28 8.89 10.65
C ALA A 21 2.81 9.22 11.00
N ARG A 22 1.96 8.20 11.21
CA ARG A 22 0.54 8.37 11.55
C ARG A 22 0.39 9.10 12.88
N ARG A 23 -0.59 10.02 12.94
CA ARG A 23 -0.97 10.70 14.19
C ARG A 23 -1.94 9.82 14.99
N PRO A 24 -1.86 9.80 16.33
CA PRO A 24 -2.83 9.10 17.16
C PRO A 24 -4.24 9.69 16.99
N GLY A 25 -5.27 8.83 16.97
CA GLY A 25 -6.68 9.24 16.94
C GLY A 25 -7.17 9.72 15.58
N THR A 26 -6.44 9.42 14.50
CA THR A 26 -6.89 9.73 13.14
C THR A 26 -7.95 8.74 12.67
N ASP A 27 -8.90 9.22 11.87
CA ASP A 27 -10.01 8.42 11.36
C ASP A 27 -9.50 7.25 10.49
N PRO A 28 -9.88 6.00 10.80
CA PRO A 28 -9.39 4.82 10.08
C PRO A 28 -9.67 4.82 8.58
N VAL A 29 -10.79 5.41 8.14
CA VAL A 29 -11.16 5.50 6.72
C VAL A 29 -10.27 6.51 6.03
N LEU A 30 -10.05 7.69 6.64
CA LEU A 30 -9.13 8.69 6.10
C LEU A 30 -7.69 8.17 6.01
N GLU A 31 -7.25 7.39 6.99
CA GLU A 31 -5.92 6.74 6.96
C GLU A 31 -5.80 5.72 5.83
N SER A 32 -6.89 5.02 5.52
CA SER A 32 -6.92 4.05 4.42
C SER A 32 -6.84 4.76 3.07
N ILE A 33 -7.57 5.87 2.90
CA ILE A 33 -7.46 6.72 1.69
C ILE A 33 -6.04 7.29 1.57
N ALA A 34 -5.46 7.79 2.66
CA ALA A 34 -4.09 8.30 2.65
C ALA A 34 -3.06 7.22 2.26
N THR A 35 -3.26 5.99 2.77
CA THR A 35 -2.42 4.83 2.40
C THR A 35 -2.59 4.47 0.93
N ALA A 36 -3.82 4.48 0.40
CA ALA A 36 -4.11 4.20 -1.01
C ALA A 36 -3.37 5.20 -1.93
N VAL A 37 -3.52 6.51 -1.67
CA VAL A 37 -2.84 7.56 -2.44
C VAL A 37 -1.32 7.37 -2.41
N LEU A 38 -0.75 7.07 -1.24
CA LEU A 38 0.68 6.83 -1.11
C LEU A 38 1.15 5.62 -1.92
N VAL A 39 0.39 4.53 -1.92
CA VAL A 39 0.69 3.31 -2.70
C VAL A 39 0.60 3.60 -4.19
N GLU A 40 -0.45 4.28 -4.64
CA GLU A 40 -0.63 4.69 -6.04
C GLU A 40 0.55 5.52 -6.54
N GLU A 41 0.95 6.56 -5.80
CA GLU A 41 2.06 7.44 -6.17
C GLU A 41 3.43 6.72 -6.19
N VAL A 42 3.71 5.87 -5.20
CA VAL A 42 5.03 5.23 -5.06
C VAL A 42 5.24 4.12 -6.09
N PHE A 43 4.18 3.44 -6.48
CA PHE A 43 4.24 2.28 -7.37
C PHE A 43 3.72 2.57 -8.79
N ASP A 44 3.20 3.77 -9.04
CA ASP A 44 2.63 4.22 -10.31
C ASP A 44 1.45 3.33 -10.75
N ILE A 45 0.48 3.16 -9.85
CA ILE A 45 -0.73 2.36 -10.07
C ILE A 45 -1.99 3.17 -9.77
N THR A 46 -3.15 2.65 -10.16
CA THR A 46 -4.46 3.21 -9.79
C THR A 46 -5.32 2.10 -9.20
N LEU A 47 -5.74 2.28 -7.95
CA LEU A 47 -6.63 1.37 -7.24
C LEU A 47 -8.08 1.70 -7.59
N THR A 48 -8.92 0.66 -7.59
CA THR A 48 -10.38 0.84 -7.65
C THR A 48 -10.94 1.12 -6.27
N ASP A 49 -12.14 1.71 -6.18
CA ASP A 49 -12.80 1.98 -4.90
C ASP A 49 -12.92 0.72 -4.02
N ASP A 50 -13.20 -0.45 -4.62
CA ASP A 50 -13.28 -1.74 -3.92
C ASP A 50 -11.92 -2.22 -3.38
N GLU A 51 -10.81 -1.72 -3.93
CA GLU A 51 -9.44 -2.03 -3.48
C GLU A 51 -8.95 -1.05 -2.40
N ILE A 52 -9.64 0.09 -2.21
CA ILE A 52 -9.39 1.04 -1.11
C ILE A 52 -10.10 0.53 0.15
N ASP A 53 -9.58 -0.59 0.68
CA ASP A 53 -10.10 -1.25 1.88
C ASP A 53 -9.08 -1.14 3.03
N PRO A 54 -9.48 -0.70 4.24
CA PRO A 54 -8.58 -0.56 5.38
C PRO A 54 -7.84 -1.84 5.77
N VAL A 55 -8.49 -3.00 5.66
CA VAL A 55 -7.93 -4.30 6.01
C VAL A 55 -6.90 -4.73 4.98
N LEU A 56 -7.18 -4.51 3.68
CA LEU A 56 -6.22 -4.80 2.61
C LEU A 56 -4.99 -3.89 2.69
N LEU A 57 -5.18 -2.61 2.98
CA LEU A 57 -4.11 -1.61 2.97
C LEU A 57 -3.20 -1.66 4.20
N ASP A 58 -3.62 -2.33 5.29
CA ASP A 58 -2.77 -2.57 6.47
C ASP A 58 -1.98 -3.91 6.37
N ASP A 59 -2.28 -4.76 5.37
CA ASP A 59 -1.54 -5.99 5.10
C ASP A 59 -0.50 -5.83 3.97
N PRO A 60 0.81 -5.89 4.27
CA PRO A 60 1.86 -5.83 3.25
C PRO A 60 1.75 -6.89 2.15
N ALA A 61 1.22 -8.08 2.45
CA ALA A 61 1.05 -9.14 1.46
C ALA A 61 -0.06 -8.80 0.47
N ALA A 62 -1.21 -8.33 0.97
CA ALA A 62 -2.32 -7.85 0.14
C ALA A 62 -1.90 -6.67 -0.75
N VAL A 63 -1.21 -5.67 -0.19
CA VAL A 63 -0.70 -4.52 -0.98
C VAL A 63 0.31 -4.97 -2.05
N THR A 64 1.20 -5.91 -1.74
CA THR A 64 2.12 -6.48 -2.74
C THR A 64 1.36 -7.16 -3.89
N ALA A 65 0.27 -7.86 -3.58
CA ALA A 65 -0.57 -8.49 -4.60
C ALA A 65 -1.30 -7.46 -5.47
N LEU A 66 -1.78 -6.34 -4.89
CA LEU A 66 -2.39 -5.23 -5.61
C LEU A 66 -1.40 -4.57 -6.57
N VAL A 67 -0.21 -4.20 -6.08
CA VAL A 67 0.86 -3.61 -6.91
C VAL A 67 1.19 -4.51 -8.10
N ARG A 68 1.28 -5.83 -7.87
CA ARG A 68 1.52 -6.80 -8.95
C ARG A 68 0.37 -6.86 -9.96
N ARG A 69 -0.88 -6.87 -9.47
CA ARG A 69 -2.09 -6.94 -10.32
C ARG A 69 -2.14 -5.75 -11.29
N HIS A 70 -1.75 -4.58 -10.82
CA HIS A 70 -1.75 -3.33 -11.58
C HIS A 70 -0.47 -3.10 -12.40
N GLY A 71 0.51 -4.00 -12.32
CA GLY A 71 1.77 -3.88 -13.08
C GLY A 71 2.73 -2.81 -12.54
N GLY A 72 2.59 -2.46 -11.25
CA GLY A 72 3.38 -1.42 -10.61
C GLY A 72 4.88 -1.70 -10.57
N THR A 73 5.66 -0.64 -10.49
CA THR A 73 7.13 -0.71 -10.60
C THR A 73 7.77 -1.16 -9.29
N PRO A 74 8.73 -2.12 -9.31
CA PRO A 74 9.41 -2.62 -8.11
C PRO A 74 10.32 -1.57 -7.47
#